data_AF-A0A8D2P024-F1
#
_entry.id   AF-A0A8D2P024-F1
#
_cell.length_a   1.000
_cell.length_b   1.000
_cell.length_c   1.000
_cell.angle_alpha   90.00
_cell.angle_beta   90.00
_cell.angle_gamma   90.00
#
_symmetry.space_group_name_H-M   'P 1'
#
loop_
_entity.id
_entity.type
_entity.pdbx_description
1 polymer ?
#
loop_
_entity_poly.entity_id
_entity_poly.type
_entity_poly.pdbx_seq_one_letter_code
_entity_poly.pdbx_strand_id
1 'polypeptide(L)'
;MSGKPRLTYLNGRGRMESIRWLLAAAGVEMPVLLLFGLGLFLNQCPDAEVSRLSFYSPSAVRFDEVYLETKEQYDKLIKDGFLLFQQVPLVEIDGMKMVQTRAIMSYIAGKYNLHGKDLKERALIDMYVEGISDLMQMILMFPFSPPDAKEKNLESIKERATNRYFPVFEKVLKQHGQDFLVGNKFSWADVQLMEAILAVEEKLPTVLSGFPQLQVFKTKMSNVPTIKKFLQPGSPRKPPPDAHYVETVLKVFKK
;
A
#
# COMPACT_ATOMS: atom_id res chain seq x y z
N MET A 1 -21.06 -16.16 1.21
CA MET A 1 -20.11 -15.39 2.03
C MET A 1 -18.88 -15.12 1.17
N SER A 2 -18.55 -13.87 0.85
CA SER A 2 -17.32 -13.60 0.09
C SER A 2 -16.12 -13.95 0.96
N GLY A 3 -15.25 -14.83 0.47
CA GLY A 3 -14.02 -15.19 1.17
C GLY A 3 -13.10 -13.98 1.37
N LYS A 4 -12.16 -14.13 2.31
CA LYS A 4 -11.04 -13.22 2.53
C LYS A 4 -10.26 -12.99 1.22
N PRO A 5 -9.83 -11.75 0.88
CA PRO A 5 -8.97 -11.51 -0.27
C PRO A 5 -7.69 -12.33 -0.15
N ARG A 6 -7.24 -12.95 -1.24
CA ARG A 6 -5.96 -13.65 -1.29
C ARG A 6 -5.04 -13.01 -2.31
N LEU A 7 -3.90 -12.52 -1.85
CA LEU A 7 -2.91 -11.79 -2.65
C LEU A 7 -1.80 -12.76 -3.05
N THR A 8 -1.62 -12.99 -4.35
CA THR A 8 -0.54 -13.81 -4.89
C THR A 8 0.52 -12.94 -5.54
N TYR A 9 1.73 -12.93 -4.97
CA TYR A 9 2.86 -12.12 -5.43
C TYR A 9 4.19 -12.62 -4.86
N LEU A 10 5.30 -11.96 -5.17
CA LEU A 10 6.58 -12.16 -4.47
C LEU A 10 6.48 -11.71 -3.00
N ASN A 11 7.31 -12.27 -2.12
CA ASN A 11 7.49 -11.79 -0.75
C ASN A 11 8.30 -10.47 -0.72
N GLY A 12 7.65 -9.38 -1.10
CA GLY A 12 8.20 -8.03 -1.08
C GLY A 12 7.19 -7.02 -1.60
N ARG A 13 7.62 -5.76 -1.74
CA ARG A 13 6.74 -4.67 -2.17
C ARG A 13 6.20 -4.89 -3.59
N GLY A 14 7.04 -4.63 -4.58
CA GLY A 14 6.69 -4.59 -6.00
C GLY A 14 5.37 -3.84 -6.28
N ARG A 15 4.61 -4.33 -7.25
CA ARG A 15 3.29 -3.75 -7.61
C ARG A 15 2.16 -4.15 -6.66
N MET A 16 2.41 -5.06 -5.71
CA MET A 16 1.41 -5.50 -4.73
C MET A 16 1.35 -4.58 -3.51
N GLU A 17 2.39 -3.77 -3.26
CA GLU A 17 2.45 -2.94 -2.06
C GLU A 17 1.31 -1.93 -1.99
N SER A 18 1.00 -1.22 -3.06
CA SER A 18 -0.13 -0.28 -3.09
C SER A 18 -1.46 -0.98 -2.82
N ILE A 19 -1.63 -2.23 -3.25
CA ILE A 19 -2.82 -3.04 -2.93
C ILE A 19 -2.88 -3.34 -1.43
N ARG A 20 -1.76 -3.70 -0.80
CA ARG A 20 -1.68 -3.90 0.67
C ARG A 20 -2.03 -2.63 1.42
N TRP A 21 -1.48 -1.49 1.00
CA TRP A 21 -1.79 -0.18 1.57
C TRP A 21 -3.29 0.13 1.50
N LEU A 22 -3.92 -0.07 0.35
CA LEU A 22 -5.33 0.26 0.16
C LEU A 22 -6.26 -0.68 0.93
N LEU A 23 -5.97 -1.98 0.97
CA LEU A 23 -6.71 -2.94 1.80
C LEU A 23 -6.59 -2.60 3.29
N ALA A 24 -5.37 -2.32 3.76
CA ALA A 24 -5.13 -1.95 5.15
C ALA A 24 -5.85 -0.64 5.50
N ALA A 25 -5.76 0.38 4.64
CA ALA A 25 -6.46 1.65 4.77
C ALA A 25 -7.98 1.49 4.90
N ALA A 26 -8.55 0.59 4.10
CA ALA A 26 -9.97 0.22 4.13
C ALA A 26 -10.38 -0.59 5.37
N GLY A 27 -9.44 -0.92 6.27
CA GLY A 27 -9.70 -1.70 7.47
C GLY A 27 -9.90 -3.20 7.20
N VAL A 28 -9.46 -3.70 6.05
CA VAL A 28 -9.36 -5.14 5.79
C VAL A 28 -8.22 -5.66 6.67
N GLU A 29 -8.57 -6.29 7.79
CA GLU A 29 -7.70 -6.57 8.92
C GLU A 29 -6.44 -7.38 8.58
N MET A 30 -5.39 -7.06 9.33
CA MET A 30 -4.13 -7.79 9.39
C MET A 30 -4.20 -8.84 10.50
N PRO A 31 -3.57 -10.03 10.35
CA PRO A 31 -3.40 -10.93 11.48
C PRO A 31 -2.52 -10.25 12.53
N VAL A 32 -3.11 -9.85 13.66
CA VAL A 32 -2.33 -9.49 14.84
C VAL A 32 -1.90 -10.82 15.47
N LEU A 33 -0.67 -11.23 15.25
CA LEU A 33 0.00 -12.14 16.18
C LEU A 33 0.24 -11.34 17.46
N LEU A 34 -0.74 -11.35 18.36
CA LEU A 34 -0.57 -10.97 19.76
C LEU A 34 0.37 -12.00 20.39
N LEU A 35 1.69 -11.83 20.21
CA LEU A 35 2.69 -12.66 20.88
C LEU A 35 3.48 -11.94 21.96
N PHE A 36 3.26 -10.64 22.21
CA PHE A 36 3.91 -9.95 23.33
C PHE A 36 2.91 -9.06 24.05
N GLY A 37 2.31 -9.55 25.14
CA GLY A 37 1.49 -8.72 26.01
C GLY A 37 0.64 -9.45 27.06
N LEU A 38 0.38 -10.75 26.94
CA LEU A 38 -0.44 -11.46 27.94
C LEU A 38 0.32 -11.93 29.18
N GLY A 39 1.66 -11.91 29.18
CA GLY A 39 2.47 -12.42 30.28
C GLY A 39 2.66 -11.46 31.47
N LEU A 40 2.40 -10.16 31.31
CA LEU A 40 2.71 -9.15 32.32
C LEU A 40 1.49 -8.51 33.00
N PHE A 41 0.28 -8.72 32.48
CA PHE A 41 -0.93 -8.10 33.04
C PHE A 41 -1.68 -8.98 34.07
N LEU A 42 -1.37 -10.29 34.13
CA LEU A 42 -2.08 -11.22 35.03
C LEU A 42 -1.46 -11.35 36.44
N ASN A 43 -0.32 -10.72 36.71
CA ASN A 43 0.35 -10.81 38.02
C ASN A 43 0.12 -9.62 38.95
N GLN A 44 -0.77 -8.66 38.61
CA GLN A 44 -0.95 -7.43 39.40
C GLN A 44 -2.41 -7.09 39.76
N CYS A 45 -3.39 -7.95 39.50
CA CYS A 45 -4.76 -7.70 39.97
C CYS A 45 -5.54 -9.02 40.12
N PRO A 46 -5.69 -9.56 41.35
CA PRO A 46 -6.48 -10.77 41.58
C PRO A 46 -8.00 -10.55 41.47
N ASP A 47 -8.48 -9.31 41.59
CA ASP A 47 -9.90 -9.03 41.84
C ASP A 47 -10.49 -7.88 40.98
N ALA A 48 -10.23 -7.90 39.68
CA ALA A 48 -10.98 -7.05 38.76
C ALA A 48 -11.87 -7.92 37.86
N GLU A 49 -13.16 -7.98 38.18
CA GLU A 49 -14.23 -8.30 37.23
C GLU A 49 -14.22 -7.28 36.09
N VAL A 50 -13.26 -7.43 35.18
CA VAL A 50 -13.25 -6.68 33.93
C VAL A 50 -14.24 -7.36 33.00
N SER A 51 -15.46 -6.84 33.07
CA SER A 51 -16.41 -6.73 31.97
C SER A 51 -15.67 -6.77 30.64
N ARG A 52 -15.61 -7.95 30.02
CA ARG A 52 -15.00 -8.13 28.69
C ARG A 52 -15.91 -7.43 27.70
N LEU A 53 -15.66 -6.14 27.48
CA LEU A 53 -16.13 -5.42 26.32
C LEU A 53 -15.58 -6.15 25.10
N SER A 54 -16.46 -6.94 24.51
CA SER A 54 -16.32 -7.55 23.20
C SER A 54 -16.21 -6.46 22.15
N PHE A 55 -15.01 -5.94 21.90
CA PHE A 55 -14.64 -5.37 20.62
C PHE A 55 -14.00 -6.46 19.75
N TYR A 56 -14.74 -7.54 19.54
CA TYR A 56 -14.53 -8.42 18.39
C TYR A 56 -15.60 -8.01 17.38
N SER A 57 -15.23 -7.24 16.36
CA SER A 57 -16.09 -7.07 15.18
C SER A 57 -16.08 -8.39 14.42
N PRO A 58 -17.19 -9.15 14.35
CA PRO A 58 -17.23 -10.45 13.67
C PRO A 58 -17.13 -10.33 12.13
N SER A 59 -17.09 -9.11 11.62
CA SER A 59 -17.19 -8.77 10.19
C SER A 59 -15.88 -8.25 9.58
N ALA A 60 -14.75 -8.30 10.29
CA ALA A 60 -13.48 -7.82 9.78
C ALA A 60 -12.85 -8.83 8.79
N VAL A 61 -12.94 -8.50 7.50
CA VAL A 61 -12.31 -9.26 6.41
C VAL A 61 -10.79 -9.16 6.58
N ARG A 62 -10.08 -10.29 6.70
CA ARG A 62 -8.60 -10.35 6.66
C ARG A 62 -8.14 -10.66 5.24
N PHE A 63 -6.92 -10.30 4.83
CA PHE A 63 -6.35 -10.81 3.59
C PHE A 63 -5.20 -11.80 3.84
N ASP A 64 -5.13 -12.82 3.00
CA ASP A 64 -4.08 -13.85 3.02
C ASP A 64 -3.05 -13.56 1.92
N GLU A 65 -1.81 -13.98 2.11
CA GLU A 65 -0.74 -13.85 1.11
C GLU A 65 -0.22 -15.22 0.68
N VAL A 66 -0.02 -15.38 -0.62
CA VAL A 66 0.64 -16.53 -1.24
C VAL A 66 1.87 -16.02 -1.95
N TYR A 67 3.05 -16.49 -1.51
CA TYR A 67 4.32 -16.04 -2.06
C TYR A 67 4.81 -16.93 -3.19
N LEU A 68 5.24 -16.28 -4.27
CA LEU A 68 5.99 -16.91 -5.36
C LEU A 68 7.47 -16.88 -5.03
N GLU A 69 8.07 -18.06 -4.89
CA GLU A 69 9.50 -18.27 -4.60
C GLU A 69 10.22 -19.01 -5.74
N THR A 70 9.47 -19.72 -6.59
CA THR A 70 10.03 -20.48 -7.72
C THR A 70 9.28 -20.22 -9.03
N LYS A 71 9.98 -20.46 -10.14
CA LYS A 71 9.40 -20.35 -11.49
C LYS A 71 8.29 -21.36 -11.72
N GLU A 72 8.40 -22.55 -11.14
CA GLU A 72 7.41 -23.62 -11.25
C GLU A 72 6.07 -23.23 -10.61
N GLN A 73 6.10 -22.54 -9.46
CA GLN A 73 4.89 -22.00 -8.83
C GLN A 73 4.21 -20.97 -9.74
N TYR A 74 4.99 -20.10 -10.37
CA TYR A 74 4.49 -19.10 -11.31
C TYR A 74 3.92 -19.73 -12.59
N ASP A 75 4.66 -20.65 -13.21
CA ASP A 75 4.23 -21.37 -14.42
C ASP A 75 2.98 -22.20 -14.16
N LYS A 76 2.81 -22.74 -12.95
CA LYS A 76 1.57 -23.41 -12.54
C LYS A 76 0.37 -22.47 -12.59
N LEU A 77 0.48 -21.24 -12.10
CA LEU A 77 -0.61 -20.26 -12.17
C LEU A 77 -0.99 -19.90 -13.62
N ILE A 78 -0.01 -19.87 -14.52
CA ILE A 78 -0.26 -19.69 -15.96
C ILE A 78 -1.01 -20.90 -16.53
N LYS A 79 -0.50 -22.13 -16.27
CA LYS A 79 -1.10 -23.39 -16.77
C LYS A 79 -2.52 -23.60 -16.25
N ASP A 80 -2.78 -23.23 -15.00
CA ASP A 80 -4.10 -23.32 -14.38
C ASP A 80 -5.08 -22.23 -14.87
N GLY A 81 -4.61 -21.30 -15.72
CA GLY A 81 -5.43 -20.23 -16.30
C GLY A 81 -5.80 -19.12 -15.31
N PHE A 82 -5.08 -18.99 -14.19
CA PHE A 82 -5.39 -17.99 -13.16
C PHE A 82 -4.91 -16.58 -13.56
N LEU A 83 -3.91 -16.50 -14.43
CA LEU A 83 -3.29 -15.25 -14.87
C LEU A 83 -3.72 -14.92 -16.30
N LEU A 84 -4.79 -14.13 -16.45
CA LEU A 84 -5.35 -13.75 -17.76
C LEU A 84 -4.30 -13.18 -18.72
N PHE A 85 -3.36 -12.38 -18.21
CA PHE A 85 -2.27 -11.78 -18.99
C PHE A 85 -0.90 -12.38 -18.64
N GLN A 86 -0.88 -13.57 -18.03
CA GLN A 86 0.36 -14.24 -17.61
C GLN A 86 1.26 -13.32 -16.77
N GLN A 87 0.64 -12.55 -15.86
CA GLN A 87 1.30 -11.55 -15.02
C GLN A 87 0.66 -11.55 -13.64
N VAL A 88 1.47 -11.28 -12.63
CA VAL A 88 1.01 -10.88 -11.29
C VAL A 88 1.26 -9.37 -11.10
N PRO A 89 0.55 -8.66 -10.21
CA PRO A 89 -0.33 -9.12 -9.12
C PRO A 89 -1.54 -9.94 -9.51
N LEU A 90 -1.85 -10.97 -8.72
CA LEU A 90 -3.13 -11.67 -8.72
C LEU A 90 -3.80 -11.47 -7.36
N VAL A 91 -5.08 -11.09 -7.36
CA VAL A 91 -5.92 -11.02 -6.16
C VAL A 91 -7.19 -11.82 -6.38
N GLU A 92 -7.38 -12.84 -5.54
CA GLU A 92 -8.66 -13.54 -5.46
C GLU A 92 -9.57 -12.79 -4.47
N ILE A 93 -10.67 -12.21 -4.94
CA ILE A 93 -11.59 -11.42 -4.10
C ILE A 93 -13.01 -11.52 -4.67
N ASP A 94 -14.00 -11.71 -3.79
CA ASP A 94 -15.43 -11.80 -4.18
C ASP A 94 -15.73 -12.84 -5.30
N GLY A 95 -14.99 -13.95 -5.30
CA GLY A 95 -15.11 -15.00 -6.32
C GLY A 95 -14.42 -14.69 -7.65
N MET A 96 -13.83 -13.51 -7.80
CA MET A 96 -13.03 -13.12 -8.96
C MET A 96 -11.56 -13.44 -8.77
N LYS A 97 -10.87 -13.75 -9.87
CA LYS A 97 -9.40 -13.81 -9.96
C LYS A 97 -8.92 -12.59 -10.74
N MET A 98 -8.61 -11.51 -10.03
CA MET A 98 -8.27 -10.23 -10.63
C MET A 98 -6.77 -10.10 -10.85
N VAL A 99 -6.38 -9.73 -12.06
CA VAL A 99 -5.02 -9.27 -12.42
C VAL A 99 -5.08 -7.79 -12.84
N GLN A 100 -3.92 -7.19 -13.12
CA GLN A 100 -3.75 -5.74 -13.36
C GLN A 100 -3.96 -4.88 -12.10
N THR A 101 -2.86 -4.33 -11.59
CA THR A 101 -2.82 -3.53 -10.35
C THR A 101 -3.91 -2.46 -10.32
N ARG A 102 -4.07 -1.70 -11.40
CA ARG A 102 -5.05 -0.62 -11.49
C ARG A 102 -6.50 -1.10 -11.36
N ALA A 103 -6.83 -2.22 -12.01
CA ALA A 103 -8.17 -2.79 -11.94
C ALA A 103 -8.48 -3.31 -10.53
N ILE A 104 -7.52 -4.01 -9.91
CA ILE A 104 -7.62 -4.50 -8.53
C ILE A 104 -7.83 -3.34 -7.56
N MET A 105 -7.01 -2.29 -7.64
CA MET A 105 -7.10 -1.15 -6.74
C MET A 105 -8.39 -0.36 -6.93
N SER A 106 -8.83 -0.14 -8.17
CA SER A 106 -10.12 0.52 -8.44
C SER A 106 -11.29 -0.27 -7.87
N TYR A 107 -11.25 -1.60 -7.94
CA TYR A 107 -12.29 -2.44 -7.36
C TYR A 107 -12.33 -2.32 -5.84
N ILE A 108 -11.16 -2.41 -5.17
CA ILE A 108 -11.04 -2.25 -3.72
C ILE A 108 -11.52 -0.85 -3.29
N ALA A 109 -11.06 0.22 -3.97
CA ALA A 109 -11.47 1.58 -3.67
C ALA A 109 -12.99 1.76 -3.78
N GLY A 110 -13.61 1.22 -4.83
CA GLY A 110 -15.07 1.24 -5.00
C GLY A 110 -15.80 0.45 -3.92
N LYS A 111 -15.38 -0.81 -3.68
CA LYS A 111 -15.97 -1.72 -2.69
C LYS A 111 -16.00 -1.12 -1.28
N TYR A 112 -14.95 -0.38 -0.90
CA TYR A 112 -14.80 0.18 0.44
C TYR A 112 -15.07 1.69 0.52
N ASN A 113 -15.73 2.28 -0.48
CA ASN A 113 -16.15 3.69 -0.50
C ASN A 113 -14.98 4.71 -0.38
N LEU A 114 -13.82 4.36 -0.95
CA LEU A 114 -12.62 5.19 -1.02
C LEU A 114 -12.41 5.81 -2.42
N HIS A 115 -13.42 5.75 -3.29
CA HIS A 115 -13.33 6.20 -4.71
C HIS A 115 -14.22 7.41 -5.05
N GLY A 116 -14.48 8.27 -4.06
CA GLY A 116 -15.32 9.47 -4.23
C GLY A 116 -16.82 9.15 -4.24
N LYS A 117 -17.66 10.17 -4.09
CA LYS A 117 -19.13 10.00 -4.04
C LYS A 117 -19.81 10.04 -5.41
N ASP A 118 -19.15 10.66 -6.39
CA ASP A 118 -19.69 10.89 -7.73
C ASP A 118 -18.58 10.79 -8.79
N LEU A 119 -18.97 10.88 -10.06
CA LEU A 119 -18.05 10.78 -11.19
C LEU A 119 -16.96 11.87 -11.20
N LYS A 120 -17.25 13.07 -10.66
CA LYS A 120 -16.27 14.17 -10.65
C LYS A 120 -15.20 13.93 -9.60
N GLU A 121 -15.60 13.56 -8.39
CA GLU A 121 -14.64 13.19 -7.33
C GLU A 121 -13.83 11.97 -7.73
N ARG A 122 -14.47 10.95 -8.34
CA ARG A 122 -13.77 9.78 -8.86
C ARG A 122 -12.72 10.15 -9.91
N ALA A 123 -13.05 11.03 -10.84
CA ALA A 123 -12.11 11.50 -11.87
C ALA A 123 -10.90 12.24 -11.26
N LEU A 124 -11.11 13.06 -10.22
CA LEU A 124 -10.01 13.73 -9.51
C LEU A 124 -9.12 12.70 -8.78
N ILE A 125 -9.72 11.74 -8.08
CA ILE A 125 -8.99 10.65 -7.42
C ILE A 125 -8.16 9.88 -8.45
N ASP A 126 -8.76 9.49 -9.56
CA ASP A 126 -8.08 8.75 -10.63
C ASP A 126 -6.90 9.55 -11.20
N MET A 127 -7.07 10.85 -11.47
CA MET A 127 -6.00 11.72 -11.96
C MET A 127 -4.83 11.83 -10.97
N TYR A 128 -5.12 11.98 -9.67
CA TYR A 128 -4.11 12.07 -8.62
C TYR A 128 -3.34 10.75 -8.44
N VAL A 129 -4.06 9.64 -8.44
CA VAL A 129 -3.48 8.30 -8.34
C VAL A 129 -2.58 8.00 -9.54
N GLU A 130 -3.04 8.26 -10.76
CA GLU A 130 -2.22 8.01 -11.97
C GLU A 130 -0.95 8.87 -11.95
N GLY A 131 -1.06 10.16 -11.60
CA GLY A 131 0.12 11.02 -11.49
C GLY A 131 1.14 10.53 -10.46
N ILE A 132 0.68 10.02 -9.30
CA ILE A 132 1.58 9.42 -8.31
C ILE A 132 2.15 8.08 -8.78
N SER A 133 1.38 7.30 -9.54
CA SER A 133 1.81 5.99 -10.05
C SER A 133 3.03 6.11 -10.96
N ASP A 134 3.14 7.20 -11.73
CA ASP A 134 4.32 7.49 -12.55
C ASP A 134 5.60 7.66 -11.70
N LEU A 135 5.51 8.38 -10.58
CA LEU A 135 6.63 8.52 -9.63
C LEU A 135 6.96 7.18 -8.97
N MET A 136 5.94 6.46 -8.51
CA MET A 136 6.08 5.15 -7.87
C MET A 136 6.71 4.12 -8.82
N GLN A 137 6.43 4.21 -10.13
CA GLN A 137 7.05 3.34 -11.14
C GLN A 137 8.56 3.55 -11.22
N MET A 138 9.06 4.78 -11.05
CA MET A 138 10.51 5.04 -11.00
C MET A 138 11.13 4.40 -9.76
N ILE A 139 10.48 4.52 -8.61
CA ILE A 139 10.92 3.92 -7.34
C ILE A 139 10.87 2.38 -7.42
N LEU A 140 9.85 1.82 -8.04
CA LEU A 140 9.69 0.38 -8.26
C LEU A 140 10.87 -0.21 -9.05
N MET A 141 11.37 0.51 -10.06
CA MET A 141 12.47 0.05 -10.90
C MET A 141 13.85 0.32 -10.29
N PHE A 142 13.94 1.22 -9.30
CA PHE A 142 15.22 1.62 -8.69
C PHE A 142 16.08 0.45 -8.18
N PRO A 143 15.54 -0.58 -7.48
CA PRO A 143 16.35 -1.72 -7.00
C PRO A 143 17.04 -2.50 -8.11
N PHE A 144 16.49 -2.48 -9.33
CA PHE A 144 17.02 -3.18 -10.51
C PHE A 144 17.96 -2.31 -11.36
N SER A 145 18.25 -1.08 -10.92
CA SER A 145 19.15 -0.18 -11.65
C SER A 145 20.58 -0.74 -11.64
N PRO A 146 21.29 -0.72 -12.78
CA PRO A 146 22.73 -0.96 -12.84
C PRO A 146 23.50 -0.06 -11.86
N PRO A 147 24.63 -0.51 -11.29
CA PRO A 147 25.40 0.27 -10.32
C PRO A 147 25.79 1.67 -10.80
N ASP A 148 26.21 1.80 -12.06
CA ASP A 148 26.60 3.05 -12.72
C ASP A 148 25.43 4.00 -13.01
N ALA A 149 24.19 3.48 -13.04
CA ALA A 149 22.99 4.27 -13.25
C ALA A 149 22.27 4.68 -11.95
N LYS A 150 22.64 4.11 -10.79
CA LYS A 150 21.90 4.32 -9.53
C LYS A 150 21.82 5.78 -9.10
N GLU A 151 22.94 6.50 -9.13
CA GLU A 151 22.99 7.90 -8.70
C GLU A 151 22.14 8.79 -9.61
N LYS A 152 22.27 8.63 -10.92
CA LYS A 152 21.45 9.35 -11.91
C LYS A 152 19.96 9.06 -11.74
N ASN A 153 19.58 7.81 -11.50
CA ASN A 153 18.19 7.43 -11.29
C ASN A 153 17.64 8.01 -9.98
N LEU A 154 18.45 8.07 -8.93
CA LEU A 154 18.08 8.71 -7.67
C LEU A 154 17.85 10.21 -7.83
N GLU A 155 18.75 10.92 -8.54
CA GLU A 155 18.56 12.35 -8.81
C GLU A 155 17.33 12.59 -9.70
N SER A 156 17.04 11.70 -10.65
CA SER A 156 15.81 11.79 -11.44
C SER A 156 14.55 11.59 -10.60
N ILE A 157 14.55 10.66 -9.64
CA ILE A 157 13.45 10.50 -8.67
C ILE A 157 13.28 11.78 -7.85
N LYS A 158 14.38 12.34 -7.34
CA LYS A 158 14.38 13.59 -6.58
C LYS A 158 13.78 14.74 -7.39
N GLU A 159 14.29 14.98 -8.58
CA GLU A 159 13.84 16.04 -9.49
C GLU A 159 12.34 15.90 -9.77
N ARG A 160 11.88 14.69 -10.13
CA ARG A 160 10.47 14.44 -10.42
C ARG A 160 9.59 14.63 -9.20
N ALA A 161 10.03 14.15 -8.03
CA ALA A 161 9.30 14.35 -6.79
C ALA A 161 9.17 15.85 -6.46
N THR A 162 10.27 16.60 -6.44
CA THR A 162 10.30 17.99 -5.96
C THR A 162 9.82 19.02 -6.97
N ASN A 163 9.97 18.77 -8.28
CA ASN A 163 9.66 19.79 -9.30
C ASN A 163 8.36 19.49 -10.07
N ARG A 164 7.90 18.24 -10.06
CA ARG A 164 6.71 17.83 -10.81
C ARG A 164 5.56 17.38 -9.92
N TYR A 165 5.77 16.38 -9.07
CA TYR A 165 4.66 15.72 -8.39
C TYR A 165 4.28 16.38 -7.07
N PHE A 166 5.20 16.52 -6.11
CA PHE A 166 4.88 17.13 -4.81
C PHE A 166 4.35 18.57 -4.89
N PRO A 167 4.83 19.45 -5.79
CA PRO A 167 4.23 20.77 -5.98
C PRO A 167 2.74 20.74 -6.33
N VAL A 168 2.26 19.72 -7.04
CA VAL A 168 0.85 19.59 -7.40
C VAL A 168 0.01 19.35 -6.15
N PHE A 169 0.40 18.39 -5.32
CA PHE A 169 -0.34 18.03 -4.11
C PHE A 169 -0.24 19.11 -3.02
N GLU A 170 0.93 19.73 -2.88
CA GLU A 170 1.11 20.91 -2.03
C GLU A 170 0.15 22.03 -2.41
N LYS A 171 0.03 22.31 -3.72
CA LYS A 171 -0.90 23.32 -4.25
C LYS A 171 -2.36 22.94 -4.00
N VAL A 172 -2.74 21.68 -4.26
CA VAL A 172 -4.12 21.19 -4.03
C VAL A 172 -4.52 21.42 -2.58
N LEU A 173 -3.72 20.90 -1.63
CA LEU A 173 -3.99 21.03 -0.19
C LEU A 173 -4.04 22.50 0.25
N LYS A 174 -3.14 23.34 -0.26
CA LYS A 174 -3.12 24.78 0.03
C LYS A 174 -4.35 25.51 -0.51
N GLN A 175 -4.82 25.15 -1.70
CA GLN A 175 -5.91 25.87 -2.37
C GLN A 175 -7.26 25.68 -1.69
N HIS A 176 -7.58 24.45 -1.28
CA HIS A 176 -8.86 24.18 -0.61
C HIS A 176 -8.75 24.21 0.92
N GLY A 177 -7.55 24.09 1.50
CA GLY A 177 -7.33 24.17 2.95
C GLY A 177 -8.01 23.05 3.75
N GLN A 178 -8.18 21.88 3.14
CA GLN A 178 -8.86 20.72 3.73
C GLN A 178 -7.85 19.64 4.10
N ASP A 179 -8.32 18.64 4.84
CA ASP A 179 -7.47 17.58 5.38
C ASP A 179 -7.15 16.48 4.36
N PHE A 180 -8.05 16.27 3.39
CA PHE A 180 -7.95 15.24 2.36
C PHE A 180 -7.95 15.87 0.97
N LEU A 181 -7.38 15.17 -0.01
CA LEU A 181 -7.17 15.66 -1.37
C LEU A 181 -8.48 15.90 -2.14
N VAL A 182 -9.53 15.13 -1.86
CA VAL A 182 -10.79 15.17 -2.59
C VAL A 182 -11.98 15.10 -1.64
N GLY A 183 -12.94 16.01 -1.81
CA GLY A 183 -14.23 15.98 -1.12
C GLY A 183 -14.17 16.09 0.41
N ASN A 184 -13.05 16.56 0.97
CA ASN A 184 -12.73 16.54 2.40
C ASN A 184 -13.01 15.17 3.07
N LYS A 185 -12.77 14.08 2.36
CA LYS A 185 -13.00 12.73 2.85
C LYS A 185 -11.83 11.84 2.46
N PHE A 186 -11.40 11.00 3.41
CA PHE A 186 -10.37 10.01 3.17
C PHE A 186 -10.69 9.12 1.96
N SER A 187 -9.73 9.03 1.05
CA SER A 187 -9.87 8.38 -0.25
C SER A 187 -8.60 7.61 -0.63
N TRP A 188 -8.69 6.84 -1.71
CA TRP A 188 -7.54 6.16 -2.29
C TRP A 188 -6.42 7.14 -2.69
N ALA A 189 -6.75 8.34 -3.16
CA ALA A 189 -5.73 9.34 -3.50
C ALA A 189 -4.84 9.67 -2.29
N ASP A 190 -5.42 9.79 -1.09
CA ASP A 190 -4.69 10.09 0.12
C ASP A 190 -3.77 8.93 0.53
N VAL A 191 -4.26 7.68 0.40
CA VAL A 191 -3.47 6.47 0.63
C VAL A 191 -2.27 6.40 -0.31
N GLN A 192 -2.52 6.66 -1.60
CA GLN A 192 -1.50 6.58 -2.64
C GLN A 192 -0.42 7.65 -2.46
N LEU A 193 -0.80 8.88 -2.10
CA LEU A 193 0.14 9.96 -1.80
C LEU A 193 0.96 9.65 -0.55
N MET A 194 0.33 9.13 0.51
CA MET A 194 1.04 8.76 1.74
C MET A 194 2.09 7.66 1.49
N GLU A 195 1.73 6.62 0.74
CA GLU A 195 2.69 5.58 0.33
C GLU A 195 3.88 6.19 -0.42
N ALA A 196 3.61 7.04 -1.41
CA ALA A 196 4.65 7.66 -2.23
C ALA A 196 5.58 8.57 -1.44
N ILE A 197 5.04 9.38 -0.52
CA ILE A 197 5.84 10.22 0.38
C ILE A 197 6.84 9.37 1.15
N LEU A 198 6.38 8.30 1.81
CA LEU A 198 7.28 7.45 2.59
C LEU A 198 8.31 6.75 1.71
N ALA A 199 7.90 6.27 0.52
CA ALA A 199 8.79 5.59 -0.41
C ALA A 199 9.91 6.52 -0.93
N VAL A 200 9.63 7.80 -1.15
CA VAL A 200 10.64 8.79 -1.54
C VAL A 200 11.52 9.17 -0.36
N GLU A 201 10.96 9.39 0.84
CA GLU A 201 11.74 9.72 2.05
C GLU A 201 12.73 8.62 2.45
N GLU A 202 12.39 7.35 2.24
CA GLU A 202 13.32 6.22 2.43
C GLU A 202 14.56 6.31 1.53
N LYS A 203 14.54 7.12 0.48
CA LYS A 203 15.69 7.41 -0.41
C LYS A 203 16.26 8.80 -0.19
N LEU A 204 15.40 9.76 0.13
CA LEU A 204 15.68 11.19 0.21
C LEU A 204 15.01 11.77 1.47
N PRO A 205 15.61 11.61 2.67
CA PRO A 205 14.94 11.91 3.94
C PRO A 205 14.40 13.34 4.09
N THR A 206 15.01 14.31 3.39
CA THR A 206 14.64 15.74 3.44
C THR A 206 13.78 16.19 2.28
N VAL A 207 13.24 15.27 1.46
CA VAL A 207 12.50 15.62 0.24
C VAL A 207 11.28 16.51 0.49
N LEU A 208 10.70 16.45 1.69
CA LEU A 208 9.53 17.25 2.07
C LEU A 208 9.86 18.64 2.65
N SER A 209 11.13 19.02 2.81
CA SER A 209 11.49 20.27 3.50
C SER A 209 10.89 21.54 2.88
N GLY A 210 10.59 21.53 1.57
CA GLY A 210 9.93 22.63 0.86
C GLY A 210 8.40 22.55 0.79
N PHE A 211 7.78 21.54 1.40
CA PHE A 211 6.36 21.20 1.23
C PHE A 211 5.62 21.13 2.58
N PRO A 212 5.34 22.27 3.23
CA PRO A 212 4.72 22.30 4.55
C PRO A 212 3.33 21.66 4.59
N GLN A 213 2.50 21.79 3.55
CA GLN A 213 1.20 21.11 3.54
C GLN A 213 1.36 19.59 3.46
N LEU A 214 2.32 19.09 2.68
CA LEU A 214 2.62 17.65 2.63
C LEU A 214 3.16 17.11 3.95
N GLN A 215 3.92 17.89 4.72
CA GLN A 215 4.36 17.49 6.06
C GLN A 215 3.16 17.36 7.03
N VAL A 216 2.22 18.32 6.99
CA VAL A 216 0.98 18.28 7.78
C VAL A 216 0.12 17.08 7.35
N PHE A 217 -0.06 16.90 6.04
CA PHE A 217 -0.78 15.77 5.45
C PHE A 217 -0.19 14.44 5.93
N LYS A 218 1.12 14.24 5.78
CA LYS A 218 1.82 13.02 6.24
C LYS A 218 1.55 12.74 7.72
N THR A 219 1.61 13.76 8.56
CA THR A 219 1.36 13.64 10.01
C THR A 219 -0.09 13.23 10.28
N LYS A 220 -1.07 13.85 9.62
CA LYS A 220 -2.49 13.49 9.74
C LYS A 220 -2.74 12.06 9.25
N MET A 221 -2.22 11.71 8.08
CA MET A 221 -2.36 10.38 7.49
C MET A 221 -1.74 9.28 8.35
N SER A 222 -0.58 9.54 8.95
CA SER A 222 0.06 8.62 9.89
C SER A 222 -0.76 8.37 11.16
N ASN A 223 -1.70 9.25 11.50
CA ASN A 223 -2.58 9.13 12.65
C ASN A 223 -3.95 8.53 12.34
N VAL A 224 -4.31 8.34 11.05
CA VAL A 224 -5.51 7.58 10.68
C VAL A 224 -5.39 6.17 11.27
N PRO A 225 -6.33 5.66 12.08
CA PRO A 225 -6.12 4.44 12.87
C PRO A 225 -5.68 3.22 12.06
N THR A 226 -6.27 3.01 10.88
CA THR A 226 -5.93 1.90 9.98
C THR A 226 -4.53 2.04 9.39
N ILE A 227 -4.15 3.24 8.93
CA ILE A 227 -2.81 3.55 8.45
C ILE A 227 -1.78 3.44 9.58
N LYS A 228 -2.06 4.04 10.75
CA LYS A 228 -1.21 3.97 11.93
C LYS A 228 -0.90 2.52 12.30
N LYS A 229 -1.92 1.66 12.31
CA LYS A 229 -1.78 0.22 12.54
C LYS A 229 -0.91 -0.43 11.45
N PHE A 230 -1.13 -0.11 10.18
CA PHE A 230 -0.35 -0.63 9.06
C PHE A 230 1.13 -0.20 9.09
N LEU A 231 1.43 0.95 9.69
CA LEU A 231 2.80 1.43 9.86
C LEU A 231 3.54 0.78 11.05
N GLN A 232 2.83 0.10 11.96
CA GLN A 232 3.47 -0.57 13.11
C GLN A 232 4.23 -1.83 12.69
N PRO A 233 5.25 -2.24 13.48
CA PRO A 233 5.90 -3.53 13.31
C PRO A 233 4.91 -4.70 13.34
N GLY A 234 5.18 -5.74 12.55
CA GLY A 234 4.32 -6.92 12.44
C GLY A 234 3.12 -6.75 11.51
N SER A 235 2.95 -5.59 10.86
CA SER A 235 1.98 -5.45 9.77
C SER A 235 2.46 -6.18 8.50
N PRO A 236 1.57 -6.44 7.52
CA PRO A 236 1.94 -6.96 6.20
C PRO A 236 2.66 -5.95 5.30
N ARG A 237 2.92 -4.71 5.76
CA ARG A 237 3.73 -3.72 5.03
C ARG A 237 5.11 -4.31 4.76
N LYS A 238 5.55 -4.30 3.51
CA LYS A 238 6.83 -4.92 3.15
C LYS A 238 7.98 -3.90 3.28
N PRO A 239 9.17 -4.34 3.73
CA PRO A 239 10.35 -3.46 3.80
C PRO A 239 10.80 -3.04 2.39
N PRO A 240 11.69 -2.02 2.29
CA PRO A 240 12.31 -1.67 1.01
C PRO A 240 12.95 -2.91 0.35
N PRO A 241 12.87 -3.07 -0.98
CA PRO A 241 13.45 -4.22 -1.66
C PRO A 241 14.96 -4.31 -1.45
N ASP A 242 15.42 -5.50 -1.07
CA ASP A 242 16.84 -5.84 -0.90
C ASP A 242 17.37 -6.68 -2.09
N ALA A 243 18.62 -7.12 -2.00
CA ALA A 243 19.24 -7.94 -3.04
C ALA A 243 18.56 -9.31 -3.19
N HIS A 244 18.09 -9.91 -2.09
CA HIS A 244 17.40 -11.19 -2.12
C HIS A 244 16.06 -11.11 -2.86
N TYR A 245 15.29 -10.04 -2.65
CA TYR A 245 14.08 -9.77 -3.41
C TYR A 245 14.39 -9.65 -4.91
N VAL A 246 15.40 -8.87 -5.29
CA VAL A 246 15.80 -8.68 -6.69
C VAL A 246 16.18 -10.00 -7.34
N GLU A 247 16.99 -10.82 -6.67
CA GLU A 247 17.37 -12.15 -7.14
C GLU A 247 16.15 -13.05 -7.34
N THR A 248 15.23 -13.06 -6.38
CA THR A 248 13.99 -13.86 -6.46
C THR A 248 13.12 -13.42 -7.63
N VAL A 249 12.96 -12.11 -7.85
CA VAL A 249 12.22 -11.57 -9.02
C VAL A 249 12.82 -12.09 -10.33
N LEU A 250 14.15 -12.03 -10.46
CA LEU A 250 14.85 -12.50 -11.65
C LEU A 250 14.70 -14.02 -11.79
N LYS A 251 14.81 -14.79 -10.71
CA LYS A 251 14.64 -16.25 -10.74
C LYS A 251 13.24 -16.67 -11.17
N VAL A 252 12.20 -16.02 -10.63
CA VAL A 252 10.80 -16.41 -10.86
C VAL A 252 10.30 -15.96 -12.24
N PHE A 253 10.61 -14.73 -12.65
CA PHE A 253 10.00 -14.12 -13.85
C PHE A 253 10.91 -14.06 -15.09
N LYS A 254 12.23 -14.23 -14.95
CA LYS A 254 13.10 -14.21 -16.13
C LYS A 254 12.82 -15.45 -16.99
N LYS A 255 12.76 -15.22 -18.30
CA LYS A 255 12.65 -16.29 -19.31
C LYS A 255 14.00 -16.97 -19.48
#